data_AF-A0A3A4ZYQ5-F1
#
_entry.id   AF-A0A3A4ZYQ5-F1
#
_cell.length_a   1.000
_cell.length_b   1.000
_cell.length_c   1.000
_cell.angle_alpha   90.00
_cell.angle_beta   90.00
_cell.angle_gamma   90.00
#
_symmetry.space_group_name_H-M   'P 1'
#
loop_
_entity.id
_entity.type
_entity.pdbx_description
1 polymer ?
#
loop_
_entity_poly.entity_id
_entity_poly.type
_entity_poly.pdbx_seq_one_letter_code
_entity_poly.pdbx_strand_id
1 'polypeptide(L)'
;CKTKGVTPVLMTMASRVKDIPDEIILKAVKLLKVDLTYQEFKELFDSINETIRSKAHENGIPVIDLARQIPQDRDHLYDMVHLTDKGCQRAAEIISSNLSTLLSNKNLTVTWH
;
A
#
# COMPACT_ATOMS: atom_id res chain seq x y z
N CYS A 1 2.19 15.97 10.67
CA CYS A 1 1.32 16.48 9.59
C CYS A 1 0.32 17.53 10.09
N LYS A 2 -0.66 17.17 10.94
CA LYS A 2 -1.72 18.09 11.43
C LYS A 2 -1.19 19.39 12.04
N THR A 3 -0.20 19.32 12.94
CA THR A 3 0.44 20.50 13.58
C THR A 3 1.21 21.41 12.61
N LYS A 4 1.43 20.96 11.37
CA LYS A 4 2.13 21.69 10.31
C LYS A 4 1.21 22.05 9.14
N GLY A 5 -0.11 21.87 9.27
CA GLY A 5 -1.07 22.14 8.21
C GLY A 5 -1.01 21.17 7.01
N VAL A 6 -0.24 20.07 7.11
CA VAL A 6 -0.12 19.08 6.03
C VAL A 6 -1.26 18.07 6.16
N THR A 7 -2.04 17.88 5.09
CA THR A 7 -3.01 16.78 4.98
C THR A 7 -2.27 15.51 4.55
N PRO A 8 -2.17 14.48 5.40
CA PRO A 8 -1.62 13.20 4.96
C PRO A 8 -2.60 12.49 4.02
N VAL A 9 -2.06 11.68 3.11
CA VAL A 9 -2.78 10.62 2.40
C VAL A 9 -2.05 9.33 2.74
N LEU A 10 -2.75 8.36 3.33
CA LEU A 10 -2.15 7.08 3.66
C LEU A 10 -2.19 6.14 2.46
N MET A 11 -1.30 5.15 2.45
CA MET A 11 -1.26 4.12 1.42
C MET A 11 -1.09 2.76 2.09
N THR A 12 -1.77 1.75 1.56
CA THR A 12 -1.56 0.35 1.98
C THR A 12 -0.32 -0.23 1.28
N MET A 13 0.28 -1.27 1.85
CA MET A 13 1.45 -1.93 1.30
C MET A 13 1.04 -3.02 0.31
N ALA A 14 1.40 -2.86 -0.96
CA ALA A 14 1.33 -3.94 -1.94
C ALA A 14 2.37 -5.02 -1.63
N SER A 15 2.01 -6.28 -1.84
CA SER A 15 2.88 -7.41 -1.52
C SER A 15 2.56 -8.64 -2.35
N ARG A 16 3.48 -9.61 -2.38
CA ARG A 16 3.24 -10.96 -2.96
C ARG A 16 2.75 -11.98 -1.93
N VAL A 17 2.33 -11.52 -0.75
CA VAL A 17 1.78 -12.38 0.30
C VAL A 17 0.32 -12.67 -0.05
N LYS A 18 0.08 -13.83 -0.69
CA LYS A 18 -1.24 -14.28 -1.18
C LYS A 18 -1.74 -15.45 -0.36
N ASP A 19 -3.02 -15.81 -0.50
CA ASP A 19 -3.58 -17.02 0.13
C ASP A 19 -2.83 -18.28 -0.34
N ILE A 20 -2.47 -18.33 -1.62
CA ILE A 20 -1.64 -19.38 -2.21
C ILE A 20 -0.26 -18.76 -2.54
N PRO A 21 0.78 -19.00 -1.71
CA PRO A 21 2.09 -18.40 -1.93
C PRO A 21 2.80 -18.99 -3.15
N ASP A 22 3.52 -18.12 -3.85
CA ASP A 22 4.57 -18.58 -4.75
C ASP A 22 5.70 -19.23 -3.92
N GLU A 23 6.36 -20.28 -4.44
CA GLU A 23 7.40 -20.99 -3.67
C GLU A 23 8.50 -20.09 -3.13
N ILE A 24 8.88 -19.06 -3.90
CA ILE A 24 9.91 -18.09 -3.53
C ILE A 24 9.47 -17.28 -2.30
N ILE A 25 8.19 -16.91 -2.23
CA ILE A 25 7.64 -16.17 -1.08
C ILE A 25 7.57 -17.08 0.15
N LEU A 26 7.14 -18.33 -0.02
CA LEU A 26 7.13 -19.29 1.08
C LEU A 26 8.54 -19.52 1.65
N LYS A 27 9.56 -19.60 0.78
CA LYS A 27 10.97 -19.69 1.19
C LYS A 27 11.43 -18.41 1.90
N ALA A 28 11.10 -17.24 1.36
CA ALA A 28 11.46 -15.96 1.97
C ALA A 28 10.89 -15.79 3.38
N VAL A 29 9.61 -16.13 3.60
CA VAL A 29 8.97 -16.07 4.92
C VAL A 29 9.65 -17.03 5.90
N LYS A 30 9.98 -18.26 5.47
CA LYS A 30 10.75 -19.21 6.31
C LYS A 30 12.12 -18.69 6.71
N LEU A 31 12.78 -17.92 5.84
CA LEU A 31 14.10 -17.33 6.13
C LEU A 31 14.04 -16.19 7.16
N LEU A 32 12.87 -15.59 7.42
CA LEU A 32 12.69 -14.62 8.49
C LEU A 32 12.86 -15.24 9.89
N LYS A 33 12.85 -16.58 10.00
CA LYS A 33 12.99 -17.33 11.26
C LYS A 33 12.01 -16.87 12.35
N VAL A 34 10.81 -16.46 11.92
CA VAL A 34 9.70 -16.17 12.81
C VAL A 34 9.03 -17.50 13.20
N ASP A 35 8.56 -17.58 14.45
CA ASP A 35 7.79 -18.73 14.93
C ASP A 35 6.31 -18.57 14.54
N LEU A 36 6.07 -18.51 13.23
CA LEU A 36 4.74 -18.38 12.62
C LEU A 36 4.65 -19.31 11.41
N THR A 37 3.49 -19.92 11.25
CA THR A 37 3.09 -20.51 9.97
C THR A 37 2.97 -19.41 8.91
N TYR A 38 3.00 -19.81 7.63
CA TYR A 38 2.77 -18.86 6.54
C TYR A 38 1.40 -18.17 6.66
N GLN A 39 0.38 -18.92 7.11
CA GLN A 39 -0.97 -18.39 7.27
C GLN A 39 -1.03 -17.32 8.37
N GLU A 40 -0.43 -17.57 9.53
CA GLU A 40 -0.34 -16.58 10.62
C GLU A 40 0.49 -15.35 10.19
N PHE A 41 1.58 -15.57 9.45
CA PHE A 41 2.36 -14.47 8.87
C PHE A 41 1.51 -13.63 7.92
N LYS A 42 0.73 -14.26 7.05
CA LYS A 42 -0.18 -13.56 6.12
C LYS A 42 -1.24 -12.78 6.89
N GLU A 43 -1.88 -13.37 7.88
CA GLU A 43 -2.91 -12.70 8.69
C GLU A 43 -2.34 -11.47 9.40
N LEU A 44 -1.13 -11.61 9.97
CA LEU A 44 -0.42 -10.48 10.56
C LEU A 44 -0.09 -9.41 9.51
N PHE A 45 0.37 -9.80 8.33
CA PHE A 45 0.68 -8.89 7.24
C PHE A 45 -0.58 -8.13 6.75
N ASP A 46 -1.68 -8.83 6.54
CA ASP A 46 -2.97 -8.26 6.13
C ASP A 46 -3.50 -7.29 7.21
N SER A 47 -3.28 -7.60 8.49
CA SER A 47 -3.69 -6.74 9.61
C SER A 47 -3.02 -5.36 9.57
N ILE A 48 -1.82 -5.24 8.99
CA ILE A 48 -1.14 -3.94 8.79
C ILE A 48 -1.99 -3.08 7.84
N ASN A 49 -2.39 -3.65 6.69
CA ASN A 49 -3.19 -2.95 5.70
C ASN A 49 -4.60 -2.61 6.23
N GLU A 50 -5.21 -3.52 7.01
CA GLU A 50 -6.50 -3.23 7.65
C GLU A 50 -6.37 -2.15 8.74
N THR A 51 -5.27 -2.13 9.50
CA THR A 51 -5.01 -1.07 10.48
C THR A 51 -4.88 0.29 9.80
N ILE A 52 -4.17 0.36 8.67
CA ILE A 52 -4.06 1.58 7.87
C ILE A 52 -5.46 2.06 7.43
N ARG A 53 -6.26 1.17 6.82
CA ARG A 53 -7.61 1.49 6.38
C ARG A 53 -8.50 1.99 7.52
N SER A 54 -8.53 1.23 8.62
CA SER A 54 -9.36 1.53 9.79
C SER A 54 -8.97 2.86 10.43
N LYS A 55 -7.68 3.08 10.70
CA LYS A 55 -7.22 4.33 11.33
C LYS A 55 -7.40 5.54 10.45
N ALA A 56 -7.26 5.41 9.13
CA ALA A 56 -7.59 6.51 8.23
C ALA A 56 -9.10 6.83 8.25
N HIS A 57 -9.95 5.82 8.19
CA HIS A 57 -11.41 5.99 8.25
C HIS A 57 -11.82 6.70 9.56
N GLU A 58 -11.35 6.22 10.71
CA GLU A 58 -11.59 6.84 12.03
C GLU A 58 -11.18 8.32 12.08
N ASN A 59 -10.14 8.70 11.33
CA ASN A 59 -9.56 10.05 11.38
C ASN A 59 -9.95 10.94 10.18
N GLY A 60 -10.81 10.46 9.27
CA GLY A 60 -11.16 11.16 8.04
C GLY A 60 -9.95 11.42 7.13
N ILE A 61 -8.96 10.52 7.12
CA ILE A 61 -7.76 10.62 6.30
C ILE A 61 -7.96 9.82 5.00
N PRO A 62 -7.71 10.41 3.81
CA PRO A 62 -7.78 9.66 2.55
C PRO A 62 -6.79 8.49 2.50
N VAL A 63 -7.19 7.38 1.87
CA VAL A 63 -6.36 6.19 1.66
C VAL A 63 -6.31 5.85 0.18
N ILE A 64 -5.10 5.59 -0.32
CA ILE A 64 -4.87 4.98 -1.62
C ILE A 64 -4.52 3.51 -1.37
N ASP A 65 -5.46 2.61 -1.68
CA ASP A 65 -5.31 1.18 -1.37
C ASP A 65 -4.47 0.47 -2.44
N LEU A 66 -3.15 0.62 -2.39
CA LEU A 66 -2.22 -0.02 -3.32
C LEU A 66 -2.24 -1.55 -3.20
N ALA A 67 -2.47 -2.08 -2.00
CA ALA A 67 -2.56 -3.52 -1.76
C ALA A 67 -3.65 -4.20 -2.59
N ARG A 68 -4.76 -3.51 -2.86
CA ARG A 68 -5.84 -4.02 -3.72
C ARG A 68 -5.68 -3.67 -5.20
N GLN A 69 -4.89 -2.64 -5.52
CA GLN A 69 -4.81 -2.07 -6.88
C GLN A 69 -3.56 -2.49 -7.66
N ILE A 70 -2.50 -2.89 -6.98
CA ILE A 70 -1.28 -3.42 -7.60
C ILE A 70 -1.40 -4.96 -7.66
N PRO A 71 -1.28 -5.58 -8.85
CA PRO A 71 -1.26 -7.03 -8.97
C PRO A 71 -0.16 -7.65 -8.13
N GLN A 72 -0.48 -8.71 -7.39
CA GLN A 72 0.47 -9.41 -6.51
C GLN A 72 1.43 -10.34 -7.29
N ASP A 73 1.86 -9.96 -8.48
CA ASP A 73 2.68 -10.81 -9.36
C ASP A 73 4.14 -10.35 -9.42
N ARG A 74 4.98 -11.17 -10.08
CA ARG A 74 6.41 -10.85 -10.26
C ARG A 74 6.67 -9.71 -11.24
N ASP A 75 5.69 -9.38 -12.07
CA ASP A 75 5.82 -8.31 -13.06
C ASP A 75 5.78 -6.95 -12.36
N HIS A 76 5.04 -6.83 -11.25
CA HIS A 76 4.88 -5.60 -10.48
C HIS A 76 5.66 -5.60 -9.16
N LEU A 77 5.94 -6.76 -8.57
CA LEU A 77 6.67 -6.90 -7.31
C LEU A 77 7.89 -7.82 -7.47
N TYR A 78 9.07 -7.24 -7.28
CA TYR A 78 10.36 -7.92 -7.41
C TYR A 78 10.49 -9.04 -6.36
N ASP A 79 10.21 -8.71 -5.11
CA ASP A 79 10.21 -9.63 -3.98
C ASP A 79 8.88 -9.56 -3.21
N MET A 80 8.89 -9.88 -1.92
CA MET A 80 7.70 -9.86 -1.08
C MET A 80 6.99 -8.50 -1.05
N VAL A 81 7.72 -7.37 -1.12
CA VAL A 81 7.13 -6.03 -0.93
C VAL A 81 7.69 -4.95 -1.87
N HIS A 82 8.86 -5.14 -2.47
CA HIS A 82 9.47 -4.12 -3.33
C HIS A 82 8.91 -4.18 -4.76
N LEU A 83 8.56 -3.02 -5.31
CA LEU A 83 8.05 -2.89 -6.66
C LEU A 83 9.17 -3.07 -7.71
N THR A 84 8.81 -3.60 -8.87
CA THR A 84 9.63 -3.51 -10.10
C THR A 84 9.45 -2.13 -10.76
N ASP A 85 10.18 -1.84 -11.84
CA ASP A 85 9.94 -0.63 -12.64
C ASP A 85 8.50 -0.53 -13.14
N LYS A 86 7.93 -1.64 -13.61
CA LYS A 86 6.52 -1.72 -14.03
C LYS A 86 5.58 -1.53 -12.84
N GLY A 87 5.91 -2.07 -11.68
CA GLY A 87 5.19 -1.82 -10.42
C GLY A 87 5.21 -0.36 -10.01
N CYS A 88 6.37 0.30 -10.11
CA CYS A 88 6.54 1.72 -9.82
C CYS A 88 5.72 2.61 -10.76
N GLN A 89 5.74 2.33 -12.07
CA GLN A 89 4.89 3.03 -13.04
C GLN A 89 3.41 2.88 -12.69
N ARG A 90 2.97 1.65 -12.41
CA ARG A 90 1.58 1.38 -12.03
C ARG A 90 1.18 2.09 -10.73
N ALA A 91 2.05 2.06 -9.71
CA ALA A 91 1.84 2.76 -8.46
C ALA A 91 1.74 4.28 -8.68
N ALA A 92 2.62 4.85 -9.50
CA ALA A 92 2.63 6.26 -9.84
C ALA A 92 1.31 6.69 -10.51
N GLU A 93 0.81 5.92 -11.47
CA GLU A 93 -0.49 6.17 -12.12
C GLU A 93 -1.66 6.16 -11.12
N ILE A 94 -1.71 5.14 -10.26
CA ILE A 94 -2.75 5.02 -9.22
C ILE A 94 -2.68 6.22 -8.28
N ILE A 95 -1.48 6.55 -7.80
CA ILE A 95 -1.26 7.65 -6.85
C ILE A 95 -1.62 8.98 -7.49
N SER A 96 -1.12 9.27 -8.70
CA SER A 96 -1.38 10.54 -9.37
C SER A 96 -2.86 10.71 -9.66
N SER A 97 -3.55 9.67 -10.16
CA SER A 97 -4.99 9.74 -10.42
C SER A 97 -5.80 10.01 -9.15
N ASN A 98 -5.47 9.35 -8.04
CA ASN A 98 -6.19 9.56 -6.77
C ASN A 98 -5.91 10.96 -6.20
N LEU A 99 -4.66 11.42 -6.24
CA LEU A 99 -4.30 12.76 -5.76
C LEU A 99 -4.96 13.85 -6.60
N SER A 100 -4.99 13.73 -7.93
CA SER A 100 -5.68 14.68 -8.81
C SER A 100 -7.17 14.82 -8.47
N THR A 101 -7.85 13.70 -8.22
CA THR A 101 -9.26 13.71 -7.77
C THR A 101 -9.43 14.40 -6.41
N LEU A 102 -8.57 14.08 -5.45
CA LEU A 102 -8.60 14.71 -4.12
C LEU A 102 -8.35 16.22 -4.17
N LEU A 103 -7.43 16.66 -5.02
CA LEU A 103 -7.11 18.07 -5.21
C LEU A 103 -8.23 18.82 -5.95
N SER A 104 -8.91 18.18 -6.90
CA SER A 104 -10.03 18.79 -7.63
C SER A 104 -11.27 18.97 -6.74
N ASN A 105 -11.51 18.04 -5.82
CA ASN A 105 -12.63 18.09 -4.88
C ASN A 105 -12.42 19.09 -3.73
N LYS A 106 -11.17 19.49 -3.48
CA LYS A 106 -10.87 20.64 -2.64
C LYS A 106 -10.90 21.87 -3.55
N ASN A 107 -11.86 22.77 -3.36
CA ASN A 107 -11.84 24.08 -4.05
C ASN A 107 -10.50 24.79 -3.75
N LEU A 108 -9.51 24.60 -4.61
CA LEU A 108 -8.17 25.16 -4.46
C LEU A 108 -8.11 26.44 -5.29
N THR A 109 -8.34 27.59 -4.64
CA THR A 109 -7.74 28.84 -5.11
C THR A 109 -6.24 28.75 -4.90
N VAL A 110 -5.51 28.38 -5.95
CA VAL A 110 -4.05 28.47 -5.98
C VAL A 110 -3.70 29.91 -6.35
N THR A 111 -3.28 30.71 -5.38
CA THR A 111 -2.67 32.03 -5.61
C THR A 111 -1.15 31.86 -5.71
N TRP A 112 -0.62 31.95 -6.93
CA TRP A 112 0.82 32.11 -7.13
C TRP A 112 1.23 33.51 -6.65
N HIS A 113 2.24 33.57 -5.78
CA HIS A 113 2.89 34.81 -5.33
C HIS A 113 4.24 34.93 -6.05
#